data_AF-F4G0J8-F1
#
_entry.id   AF-F4G0J8-F1
#
_cell.length_a   1.000
_cell.length_b   1.000
_cell.length_c   1.000
_cell.angle_alpha   90.00
_cell.angle_beta   90.00
_cell.angle_gamma   90.00
#
_symmetry.space_group_name_H-M   'P 1'
#
loop_
_entity.id
_entity.type
_entity.pdbx_description
1 polymer ?
#
loop_
_entity_poly.entity_id
_entity_poly.type
_entity_poly.pdbx_seq_one_letter_code
_entity_poly.pdbx_strand_id
1 'polypeptide(L)'
;MSDGVLMLFLGLKPGSKVHLDQALLSVEQLPQMAKILNLSLEWENNLNLHGPDGSEVRVHGRGNVLEATSPLLQGFMPWSFEPLNSESLKSLTKDLIPCEEGEGYINPSPWERVIDDQRKVTLGPGEIGPGKVEERTDLAENLDTNMFNGFFYHLNPFYISALGLRDFVSIKTHMLSIQGYSTSYTLVSAKPFLATFQNGKVKLDGEALVIKTKMWKEAKPHRLLWNSINPVISLDCKPKYKVSLIKIEPSSVVPLHLEYRGILEIGLINMDDKPVVSTVYLPARISRASVTDPRDMSDENLEPEFDRVRVPIRRWGIILLKLEVKKLLEGLLKKKIIST
;
A
#
# COMPACT_ATOMS: atom_id res chain seq x y z
N MET A 1 -12.49 -19.96 -6.47
CA MET A 1 -11.59 -18.86 -6.87
C MET A 1 -12.10 -17.62 -6.15
N SER A 2 -11.24 -16.92 -5.43
CA SER A 2 -11.59 -15.70 -4.68
C SER A 2 -11.68 -14.55 -5.68
N ASP A 3 -12.81 -14.46 -6.37
CA ASP A 3 -13.00 -13.59 -7.54
C ASP A 3 -12.94 -12.08 -7.22
N GLY A 4 -12.73 -11.65 -5.97
CA GLY A 4 -12.89 -10.25 -5.54
C GLY A 4 -11.62 -9.48 -5.11
N VAL A 5 -10.49 -10.13 -4.91
CA VAL A 5 -9.52 -9.69 -3.86
C VAL A 5 -8.44 -8.71 -4.37
N LEU A 6 -8.29 -8.52 -5.68
CA LEU A 6 -7.37 -7.54 -6.31
C LEU A 6 -8.07 -6.72 -7.43
N MET A 7 -9.39 -6.57 -7.36
CA MET A 7 -10.24 -6.31 -8.54
C MET A 7 -10.25 -4.90 -9.17
N LEU A 8 -9.43 -3.94 -8.75
CA LEU A 8 -9.47 -2.59 -9.33
C LEU A 8 -8.08 -1.95 -9.52
N PHE A 9 -7.08 -2.72 -9.93
CA PHE A 9 -5.84 -2.11 -10.39
C PHE A 9 -6.01 -1.53 -11.80
N LEU A 10 -6.07 -0.20 -11.87
CA LEU A 10 -6.03 0.62 -13.11
C LEU A 10 -7.31 0.60 -13.97
N GLY A 11 -8.44 0.11 -13.44
CA GLY A 11 -9.67 -0.04 -14.23
C GLY A 11 -9.65 -1.23 -15.20
N LEU A 12 -8.70 -2.15 -15.03
CA LEU A 12 -8.61 -3.39 -15.80
C LEU A 12 -9.57 -4.43 -15.22
N LYS A 13 -10.29 -5.14 -16.11
CA LYS A 13 -11.22 -6.20 -15.70
C LYS A 13 -10.52 -7.56 -15.72
N PRO A 14 -10.69 -8.41 -14.69
CA PRO A 14 -10.13 -9.75 -14.69
C PRO A 14 -10.57 -10.57 -15.91
N GLY A 15 -9.67 -11.40 -16.43
CA GLY A 15 -9.96 -12.26 -17.59
C GLY A 15 -10.13 -11.51 -18.92
N SER A 16 -9.89 -10.20 -18.93
CA SER A 16 -10.08 -9.38 -20.13
C SER A 16 -8.86 -9.41 -21.05
N LYS A 17 -9.14 -9.12 -22.33
CA LYS A 17 -8.13 -8.90 -23.34
C LYS A 17 -7.82 -7.41 -23.40
N VAL A 18 -6.55 -7.03 -23.28
CA VAL A 18 -6.09 -5.65 -23.11
C VAL A 18 -5.07 -5.30 -24.18
N HIS A 19 -5.34 -4.24 -24.95
CA HIS A 19 -4.36 -3.67 -25.86
C HIS A 19 -3.47 -2.67 -25.09
N LEU A 20 -2.15 -2.84 -25.17
CA LEU A 20 -1.20 -2.03 -24.41
C LEU A 20 -1.09 -0.62 -25.02
N ASP A 21 -1.54 0.38 -24.28
CA ASP A 21 -1.33 1.79 -24.56
C ASP A 21 -0.04 2.32 -23.90
N GLN A 22 0.29 3.59 -24.15
CA GLN A 22 1.49 4.21 -23.57
C GLN A 22 1.51 4.19 -22.04
N ALA A 23 0.35 4.29 -21.39
CA ALA A 23 0.26 4.30 -19.93
C ALA A 23 0.60 2.91 -19.37
N LEU A 24 0.00 1.85 -19.90
CA LEU A 24 0.29 0.47 -19.50
C LEU A 24 1.73 0.06 -19.79
N LEU A 25 2.29 0.49 -20.93
CA LEU A 25 3.69 0.25 -21.27
C LEU A 25 4.68 0.93 -20.29
N SER A 26 4.23 1.92 -19.53
CA SER A 26 5.02 2.60 -18.48
C SER A 26 4.94 1.93 -17.11
N VAL A 27 4.13 0.89 -16.95
CA VAL A 27 3.94 0.20 -15.68
C VAL A 27 5.00 -0.88 -15.50
N GLU A 28 5.91 -0.67 -14.56
CA GLU A 28 6.99 -1.60 -14.24
C GLU A 28 6.47 -2.97 -13.76
N GLN A 29 5.34 -3.00 -13.04
CA GLN A 29 4.71 -4.25 -12.55
C GLN A 29 3.70 -4.88 -13.53
N LEU A 30 3.65 -4.45 -14.80
CA LEU A 30 2.65 -4.92 -15.75
C LEU A 30 2.56 -6.46 -15.85
N PRO A 31 3.68 -7.22 -15.89
CA PRO A 31 3.61 -8.69 -15.94
C PRO A 31 2.95 -9.32 -14.71
N GLN A 32 3.31 -8.87 -13.51
CA GLN A 32 2.71 -9.34 -12.26
C GLN A 32 1.21 -9.02 -12.22
N MET A 33 0.83 -7.80 -12.61
CA MET A 33 -0.57 -7.39 -12.69
C MET A 33 -1.38 -8.25 -13.67
N ALA A 34 -0.81 -8.52 -14.84
CA ALA A 34 -1.45 -9.33 -15.85
C ALA A 34 -1.68 -10.77 -15.37
N LYS A 35 -0.74 -11.35 -14.60
CA LYS A 35 -0.96 -12.67 -13.98
C LYS A 35 -2.06 -12.65 -12.93
N ILE A 36 -2.01 -11.70 -12.00
CA ILE A 36 -3.02 -11.56 -10.93
C ILE A 36 -4.42 -11.42 -11.51
N LEU A 37 -4.56 -10.58 -12.54
CA LEU A 37 -5.85 -10.28 -13.18
C LEU A 37 -6.19 -11.26 -14.32
N ASN A 38 -5.34 -12.25 -14.60
CA ASN A 38 -5.49 -13.18 -15.72
C ASN A 38 -5.77 -12.47 -17.07
N LEU A 39 -4.95 -11.48 -17.41
CA LEU A 39 -5.12 -10.64 -18.60
C LEU A 39 -4.44 -11.26 -19.83
N SER A 40 -5.10 -11.12 -20.99
CA SER A 40 -4.47 -11.40 -22.29
C SER A 40 -3.97 -10.09 -22.89
N LEU A 41 -2.65 -9.92 -22.99
CA LEU A 41 -2.04 -8.67 -23.45
C LEU A 41 -1.79 -8.69 -24.97
N GLU A 42 -2.09 -7.58 -25.65
CA GLU A 42 -1.78 -7.37 -27.06
C GLU A 42 -0.99 -6.09 -27.31
N TRP A 43 -0.02 -6.16 -28.21
CA TRP A 43 0.75 -5.01 -28.67
C TRP A 43 1.27 -5.19 -30.10
N GLU A 44 1.99 -4.20 -30.62
CA GLU A 44 2.51 -4.21 -32.00
C GLU A 44 3.43 -5.42 -32.26
N ASN A 45 4.33 -5.71 -31.32
CA ASN A 45 5.31 -6.79 -31.41
C ASN A 45 4.95 -7.95 -30.48
N ASN A 46 5.27 -9.17 -30.90
CA ASN A 46 5.16 -10.35 -30.07
C ASN A 46 6.29 -10.33 -29.01
N LEU A 47 5.93 -10.26 -27.73
CA LEU A 47 6.91 -10.16 -26.64
C LEU A 47 6.78 -11.29 -25.63
N ASN A 48 7.91 -11.64 -25.03
CA ASN A 48 8.00 -12.21 -23.71
C ASN A 48 8.43 -11.11 -22.74
N LEU A 49 7.50 -10.66 -21.89
CA LEU A 49 7.70 -9.49 -21.03
C LEU A 49 7.99 -9.91 -19.59
N HIS A 50 9.13 -9.47 -19.07
CA HIS A 50 9.64 -9.79 -17.74
C HIS A 50 9.45 -8.64 -16.77
N GLY A 51 8.85 -8.95 -15.62
CA GLY A 51 8.68 -8.05 -14.49
C GLY A 51 9.86 -8.12 -13.51
N PRO A 52 10.04 -7.08 -12.66
CA PRO A 52 11.17 -6.99 -11.74
C PRO A 52 11.10 -8.00 -10.57
N ASP A 53 9.91 -8.55 -10.30
CA ASP A 53 9.69 -9.61 -9.31
C ASP A 53 10.01 -11.02 -9.86
N GLY A 54 10.32 -11.12 -11.16
CA GLY A 54 10.52 -12.37 -11.89
C GLY A 54 9.23 -12.95 -12.48
N SER A 55 8.15 -12.18 -12.55
CA SER A 55 6.97 -12.54 -13.32
C SER A 55 7.24 -12.44 -14.83
N GLU A 56 6.61 -13.30 -15.62
CA GLU A 56 6.79 -13.39 -17.08
C GLU A 56 5.43 -13.57 -17.74
N VAL A 57 5.12 -12.73 -18.73
CA VAL A 57 3.86 -12.82 -19.49
C VAL A 57 4.12 -12.67 -20.99
N ARG A 58 3.31 -13.39 -21.78
CA ARG A 58 3.33 -13.26 -23.23
C ARG A 58 2.44 -12.10 -23.68
N VAL A 59 2.98 -11.22 -24.51
CA VAL A 59 2.23 -10.17 -25.20
C VAL A 59 2.08 -10.58 -26.66
N HIS A 60 0.84 -10.71 -27.13
CA HIS A 60 0.56 -11.12 -28.50
C HIS A 60 0.69 -9.95 -29.47
N GLY A 61 1.44 -10.16 -30.54
CA GLY A 61 1.67 -9.15 -31.58
C GLY A 61 2.21 -9.78 -32.86
N ARG A 62 2.76 -8.97 -33.76
CA ARG A 62 3.30 -9.43 -35.04
C ARG A 62 4.76 -9.86 -34.89
N GLY A 63 5.21 -10.74 -35.79
CA GLY A 63 6.62 -11.14 -35.91
C GLY A 63 7.09 -12.19 -34.90
N ASN A 64 8.42 -12.33 -34.81
CA ASN A 64 9.10 -13.24 -33.89
C ASN A 64 8.94 -12.77 -32.45
N VAL A 65 8.98 -13.71 -31.50
CA VAL A 65 8.94 -13.39 -30.06
C VAL A 65 10.25 -12.70 -29.68
N LEU A 66 10.14 -11.50 -29.11
CA LEU A 66 11.26 -10.73 -28.55
C LEU A 66 11.23 -10.79 -27.02
N GLU A 67 12.40 -10.81 -26.39
CA GLU A 67 12.54 -10.69 -24.95
C GLU A 67 12.59 -9.21 -24.54
N ALA A 68 11.83 -8.81 -23.52
CA ALA A 68 11.83 -7.44 -23.02
C ALA A 68 11.55 -7.37 -21.51
N THR A 69 12.01 -6.30 -20.87
CA THR A 69 11.79 -6.03 -19.43
C THR A 69 10.86 -4.82 -19.28
N SER A 70 9.87 -4.89 -18.39
CA SER A 70 9.04 -3.74 -18.06
C SER A 70 9.77 -2.75 -17.11
N PRO A 71 9.48 -1.43 -17.18
CA PRO A 71 8.58 -0.78 -18.13
C PRO A 71 9.22 -0.63 -19.53
N LEU A 72 8.40 -0.70 -20.58
CA LEU A 72 8.85 -0.56 -21.97
C LEU A 72 9.00 0.91 -22.39
N LEU A 73 8.27 1.81 -21.74
CA LEU A 73 8.33 3.25 -21.97
C LEU A 73 8.51 3.99 -20.65
N GLN A 74 9.22 5.12 -20.68
CA GLN A 74 9.19 6.04 -19.56
C GLN A 74 7.87 6.81 -19.57
N GLY A 75 7.13 6.76 -18.47
CA GLY A 75 5.84 7.44 -18.36
C GLY A 75 5.37 7.56 -16.92
N PHE A 76 4.22 8.20 -16.77
CA PHE A 76 3.54 8.32 -15.49
C PHE A 76 2.12 7.78 -15.62
N MET A 77 1.71 7.02 -14.61
CA MET A 77 0.33 6.58 -14.48
C MET A 77 -0.13 6.91 -13.06
N PRO A 78 -1.01 7.90 -12.87
CA PRO A 78 -1.47 8.27 -11.54
C PRO A 78 -2.11 7.05 -10.86
N TRP A 79 -1.62 6.71 -9.68
CA TRP A 79 -2.10 5.58 -8.90
C TRP A 79 -2.09 5.88 -7.40
N SER A 80 -2.99 5.23 -6.67
CA SER A 80 -3.10 5.29 -5.22
C SER A 80 -3.51 3.93 -4.67
N PHE A 81 -3.33 3.75 -3.36
CA PHE A 81 -3.94 2.65 -2.62
C PHE A 81 -5.46 2.78 -2.63
N GLU A 82 -6.12 1.64 -2.46
CA GLU A 82 -7.56 1.57 -2.25
C GLU A 82 -7.90 1.66 -0.76
N PRO A 83 -9.08 2.18 -0.40
CA PRO A 83 -9.59 2.10 0.96
C PRO A 83 -9.76 0.64 1.38
N LEU A 84 -9.30 0.29 2.58
CA LEU A 84 -9.56 -1.01 3.18
C LEU A 84 -11.05 -1.18 3.47
N ASN A 85 -11.52 -2.43 3.41
CA ASN A 85 -12.88 -2.76 3.80
C ASN A 85 -13.05 -2.61 5.32
N SER A 86 -13.63 -1.49 5.75
CA SER A 86 -13.86 -1.16 7.16
C SER A 86 -14.75 -2.20 7.87
N GLU A 87 -15.74 -2.77 7.17
CA GLU A 87 -16.61 -3.81 7.73
C GLU A 87 -15.88 -5.13 7.98
N SER A 88 -14.90 -5.46 7.15
CA SER A 88 -14.01 -6.60 7.41
C SER A 88 -13.17 -6.39 8.68
N LEU A 89 -12.61 -5.19 8.87
CA LEU A 89 -11.83 -4.86 10.07
C LEU A 89 -12.69 -4.84 11.34
N LYS A 90 -13.92 -4.31 11.26
CA LYS A 90 -14.89 -4.36 12.36
C LYS A 90 -15.28 -5.79 12.69
N SER A 91 -15.55 -6.63 11.69
CA SER A 91 -15.90 -8.04 11.87
C SER A 91 -14.76 -8.82 12.51
N LEU A 92 -13.53 -8.63 12.03
CA LEU A 92 -12.34 -9.22 12.61
C LEU A 92 -12.16 -8.80 14.07
N THR A 93 -12.40 -7.52 14.38
CA THR A 93 -12.32 -6.99 15.74
C THR A 93 -13.34 -7.67 16.66
N LYS A 94 -14.60 -7.80 16.21
CA LYS A 94 -15.67 -8.44 16.97
C LYS A 94 -15.35 -9.89 17.32
N ASP A 95 -14.74 -10.62 16.40
CA ASP A 95 -14.43 -12.05 16.59
C ASP A 95 -13.20 -12.25 17.49
N LEU A 96 -12.21 -11.35 17.43
CA LEU A 96 -10.94 -11.52 18.15
C LEU A 96 -10.87 -10.79 19.49
N ILE A 97 -11.48 -9.61 19.59
CA ILE A 97 -11.27 -8.67 20.70
C ILE A 97 -12.50 -8.63 21.60
N PRO A 98 -12.37 -8.88 22.91
CA PRO A 98 -13.44 -8.64 23.87
C PRO A 98 -13.81 -7.16 23.90
N CYS A 99 -15.10 -6.88 23.72
CA CYS A 99 -15.68 -5.55 23.66
C CYS A 99 -16.81 -5.42 24.68
N GLU A 100 -16.91 -4.25 25.30
CA GLU A 100 -18.01 -3.82 26.17
C GLU A 100 -18.88 -2.77 25.44
N GLU A 101 -20.00 -2.38 26.05
CA GLU A 101 -20.83 -1.29 25.55
C GLU A 101 -20.05 0.04 25.59
N GLY A 102 -20.17 0.84 24.53
CA GLY A 102 -19.50 2.13 24.38
C GLY A 102 -18.82 2.29 23.03
N GLU A 103 -17.90 3.24 22.94
CA GLU A 103 -17.23 3.61 21.68
C GLU A 103 -15.73 3.29 21.71
N GLY A 104 -15.18 2.99 20.54
CA GLY A 104 -13.77 2.72 20.32
C GLY A 104 -13.30 3.14 18.95
N TYR A 105 -12.04 2.82 18.64
CA TYR A 105 -11.43 3.06 17.34
C TYR A 105 -10.53 1.91 16.90
N ILE A 106 -10.28 1.85 15.59
CA ILE A 106 -9.23 1.04 14.95
C ILE A 106 -8.31 2.00 14.19
N ASN A 107 -7.01 2.00 14.49
CA ASN A 107 -5.99 2.49 13.59
C ASN A 107 -5.67 1.38 12.57
N PRO A 108 -6.16 1.45 11.32
CA PRO A 108 -5.89 0.40 10.35
C PRO A 108 -4.43 0.41 9.86
N SER A 109 -3.68 1.48 10.15
CA SER A 109 -2.30 1.64 9.71
C SER A 109 -1.40 0.56 10.34
N PRO A 110 -0.62 -0.18 9.55
CA PRO A 110 0.39 -1.10 10.10
C PRO A 110 1.60 -0.37 10.69
N TRP A 111 1.55 0.96 10.82
CA TRP A 111 2.59 1.80 11.38
C TRP A 111 2.03 2.74 12.44
N GLU A 112 2.95 3.38 13.18
CA GLU A 112 2.57 4.47 14.09
C GLU A 112 1.94 5.62 13.32
N ARG A 113 0.84 6.13 13.87
CA ARG A 113 0.08 7.24 13.32
C ARG A 113 0.09 8.38 14.33
N VAL A 114 0.61 9.52 13.89
CA VAL A 114 0.59 10.75 14.69
C VAL A 114 -0.60 11.57 14.22
N ILE A 115 -1.47 11.89 15.16
CA ILE A 115 -2.68 12.68 14.93
C ILE A 115 -2.55 13.99 15.70
N ASP A 116 -2.75 15.10 15.00
CA ASP A 116 -2.71 16.43 15.59
C ASP A 116 -4.13 16.87 15.96
N ASP A 117 -4.54 16.58 17.20
CA ASP A 117 -5.85 16.96 17.73
C ASP A 117 -5.69 17.82 18.99
N GLN A 118 -5.23 19.06 18.83
CA GLN A 118 -4.89 20.03 19.90
C GLN A 118 -3.81 19.57 20.91
N ARG A 119 -3.56 18.27 21.00
CA ARG A 119 -2.50 17.53 21.65
C ARG A 119 -2.09 16.43 20.68
N LYS A 120 -0.79 16.27 20.49
CA LYS A 120 -0.23 15.24 19.62
C LYS A 120 -0.54 13.84 20.20
N VAL A 121 -1.48 13.13 19.61
CA VAL A 121 -1.79 11.73 19.96
C VAL A 121 -1.02 10.81 19.04
N THR A 122 -0.38 9.79 19.61
CA THR A 122 0.31 8.75 18.83
C THR A 122 -0.44 7.43 19.00
N LEU A 123 -0.97 6.92 17.89
CA LEU A 123 -1.58 5.60 17.83
C LEU A 123 -0.54 4.59 17.36
N GLY A 124 -0.44 3.45 18.04
CA GLY A 124 0.43 2.35 17.64
C GLY A 124 -0.04 1.64 16.36
N PRO A 125 0.83 0.81 15.74
CA PRO A 125 0.49 -0.02 14.59
C PRO A 125 -0.72 -0.92 14.84
N GLY A 126 -1.73 -0.85 13.96
CA GLY A 126 -2.93 -1.69 14.03
C GLY A 126 -3.77 -1.48 15.29
N GLU A 127 -3.51 -0.42 16.04
CA GLU A 127 -4.01 -0.24 17.40
C GLU A 127 -5.53 -0.16 17.43
N ILE A 128 -6.13 -0.94 18.32
CA ILE A 128 -7.52 -0.80 18.72
C ILE A 128 -7.54 -0.28 20.15
N GLY A 129 -8.36 0.72 20.42
CA GLY A 129 -8.49 1.29 21.75
C GLY A 129 -9.88 1.85 22.03
N PRO A 130 -10.15 2.19 23.31
CA PRO A 130 -11.39 2.85 23.71
C PRO A 130 -11.41 4.33 23.32
N GLY A 131 -12.61 4.88 23.15
CA GLY A 131 -12.84 6.30 22.87
C GLY A 131 -12.89 6.64 21.38
N LYS A 132 -13.08 7.94 21.09
CA LYS A 132 -13.05 8.49 19.74
C LYS A 132 -11.72 9.18 19.48
N VAL A 133 -11.30 9.15 18.23
CA VAL A 133 -10.12 9.86 17.73
C VAL A 133 -10.55 10.65 16.51
N GLU A 134 -10.31 11.95 16.51
CA GLU A 134 -10.55 12.81 15.35
C GLU A 134 -9.23 13.11 14.64
N GLU A 135 -9.22 12.97 13.31
CA GLU A 135 -8.04 13.31 12.49
C GLU A 135 -8.20 14.70 11.90
N ARG A 136 -7.22 15.58 12.14
CA ARG A 136 -7.05 16.83 11.42
C ARG A 136 -5.77 16.78 10.62
N THR A 137 -5.83 17.21 9.37
CA THR A 137 -4.67 17.30 8.48
C THR A 137 -4.68 18.67 7.85
N ASP A 138 -3.64 19.45 8.09
CA ASP A 138 -3.44 20.73 7.41
C ASP A 138 -2.99 20.46 5.98
N LEU A 139 -3.74 20.98 5.02
CA LEU A 139 -3.44 20.85 3.60
C LEU A 139 -2.96 22.20 3.05
N ALA A 140 -2.05 22.15 2.08
CA ALA A 140 -1.56 23.31 1.36
C ALA A 140 -1.97 23.23 -0.12
N GLU A 141 -2.20 24.40 -0.71
CA GLU A 141 -2.46 24.58 -2.15
C GLU A 141 -1.22 25.10 -2.90
N ASN A 142 -0.26 25.70 -2.18
CA ASN A 142 0.95 26.28 -2.75
C ASN A 142 2.14 26.06 -1.83
N LEU A 143 3.33 25.93 -2.42
CA LEU A 143 4.58 25.73 -1.68
C LEU A 143 5.74 26.46 -2.36
N ASP A 144 6.48 27.25 -1.60
CA ASP A 144 7.77 27.79 -2.02
C ASP A 144 8.91 26.90 -1.51
N THR A 145 9.57 26.21 -2.45
CA THR A 145 10.68 25.29 -2.16
C THR A 145 12.03 26.00 -2.14
N ASN A 146 12.13 27.19 -2.75
CA ASN A 146 13.37 27.90 -3.04
C ASN A 146 14.42 27.07 -3.82
N MET A 147 14.00 26.05 -4.58
CA MET A 147 14.87 25.20 -5.40
C MET A 147 14.80 25.64 -6.87
N PHE A 148 15.91 25.92 -7.55
CA PHE A 148 15.83 26.19 -9.00
C PHE A 148 15.39 24.94 -9.78
N ASN A 149 15.96 23.79 -9.44
CA ASN A 149 15.64 22.47 -9.96
C ASN A 149 15.61 21.44 -8.83
N GLY A 150 15.07 20.26 -9.09
CA GLY A 150 14.98 19.18 -8.09
C GLY A 150 14.94 17.80 -8.72
N PHE A 151 15.23 16.78 -7.92
CA PHE A 151 14.94 15.38 -8.25
C PHE A 151 13.50 15.07 -7.84
N PHE A 152 12.72 14.58 -8.79
CA PHE A 152 11.30 14.30 -8.57
C PHE A 152 11.05 12.81 -8.46
N TYR A 153 10.27 12.45 -7.45
CA TYR A 153 9.79 11.09 -7.21
C TYR A 153 8.28 11.11 -7.14
N HIS A 154 7.63 10.15 -7.78
CA HIS A 154 6.17 10.02 -7.73
C HIS A 154 5.77 8.56 -7.62
N LEU A 155 4.54 8.33 -7.18
CA LEU A 155 3.99 6.99 -7.12
C LEU A 155 3.43 6.60 -8.50
N ASN A 156 3.96 5.52 -9.05
CA ASN A 156 3.34 4.76 -10.13
C ASN A 156 2.67 3.51 -9.52
N PRO A 157 1.88 2.74 -10.29
CA PRO A 157 1.26 1.52 -9.78
C PRO A 157 2.33 0.62 -9.16
N PHE A 158 2.24 0.43 -7.84
CA PHE A 158 3.08 -0.49 -7.07
C PHE A 158 4.57 -0.16 -6.90
N TYR A 159 5.04 1.00 -7.37
CA TYR A 159 6.43 1.42 -7.14
C TYR A 159 6.60 2.94 -7.17
N ILE A 160 7.69 3.42 -6.57
CA ILE A 160 8.04 4.86 -6.58
C ILE A 160 9.04 5.09 -7.72
N SER A 161 8.60 5.83 -8.74
CA SER A 161 9.41 6.17 -9.91
C SER A 161 10.16 7.49 -9.70
N ALA A 162 11.30 7.64 -10.38
CA ALA A 162 12.06 8.88 -10.42
C ALA A 162 11.99 9.50 -11.82
N LEU A 163 11.58 10.77 -11.92
CA LEU A 163 11.68 11.54 -13.17
C LEU A 163 13.09 12.11 -13.39
N GLY A 164 13.93 12.06 -12.34
CA GLY A 164 15.27 12.64 -12.34
C GLY A 164 15.29 14.14 -12.07
N LEU A 165 16.43 14.77 -12.37
CA LEU A 165 16.65 16.21 -12.18
C LEU A 165 15.88 17.01 -13.25
N ARG A 166 15.02 17.94 -12.82
CA ARG A 166 14.22 18.82 -13.70
C ARG A 166 14.08 20.22 -13.10
N ASP A 167 13.96 21.24 -13.93
CA ASP A 167 13.62 22.63 -13.59
C ASP A 167 12.12 22.95 -13.81
N PHE A 168 11.43 22.11 -14.58
CA PHE A 168 9.99 22.13 -14.78
C PHE A 168 9.40 20.73 -14.68
N VAL A 169 8.30 20.60 -13.93
CA VAL A 169 7.48 19.38 -13.88
C VAL A 169 6.01 19.77 -13.82
N SER A 170 5.16 19.13 -14.62
CA SER A 170 3.70 19.19 -14.50
C SER A 170 3.17 17.77 -14.51
N ILE A 171 2.65 17.31 -13.38
CA ILE A 171 2.23 15.91 -13.19
C ILE A 171 0.95 15.83 -12.34
N LYS A 172 0.01 14.99 -12.79
CA LYS A 172 -1.15 14.60 -12.00
C LYS A 172 -0.80 13.38 -11.16
N THR A 173 -0.88 13.47 -9.84
CA THR A 173 -0.45 12.38 -8.94
C THR A 173 -1.15 12.46 -7.58
N HIS A 174 -1.07 11.40 -6.81
CA HIS A 174 -1.45 11.37 -5.39
C HIS A 174 -0.25 11.65 -4.46
N MET A 175 0.96 11.49 -4.98
CA MET A 175 2.20 11.64 -4.23
C MET A 175 3.29 12.24 -5.12
N LEU A 176 3.93 13.30 -4.65
CA LEU A 176 5.10 13.89 -5.26
C LEU A 176 6.14 14.21 -4.17
N SER A 177 7.36 13.73 -4.32
CA SER A 177 8.50 14.22 -3.53
C SER A 177 9.44 15.00 -4.43
N ILE A 178 9.83 16.19 -3.97
CA ILE A 178 10.78 17.09 -4.61
C ILE A 178 12.02 17.12 -3.72
N GLN A 179 13.16 16.67 -4.23
CA GLN A 179 14.41 16.63 -3.48
C GLN A 179 15.43 17.60 -4.08
N GLY A 180 15.87 18.55 -3.27
CA GLY A 180 17.06 19.35 -3.52
C GLY A 180 18.29 18.73 -2.84
N TYR A 181 19.35 19.54 -2.68
CA TYR A 181 20.60 19.07 -2.08
C TYR A 181 20.49 18.80 -0.57
N SER A 182 19.86 19.70 0.19
CA SER A 182 19.80 19.65 1.66
C SER A 182 18.40 19.46 2.23
N THR A 183 17.38 19.58 1.39
CA THR A 183 15.97 19.52 1.79
C THR A 183 15.15 18.76 0.76
N SER A 184 14.08 18.15 1.25
CA SER A 184 13.05 17.53 0.42
C SER A 184 11.67 17.92 0.93
N TYR A 185 10.74 18.10 -0.01
CA TYR A 185 9.33 18.32 0.26
C TYR A 185 8.54 17.14 -0.31
N THR A 186 7.69 16.55 0.51
CA THR A 186 6.80 15.46 0.12
C THR A 186 5.37 15.94 0.20
N LEU A 187 4.65 15.87 -0.91
CA LEU A 187 3.26 16.26 -1.08
C LEU A 187 2.42 15.01 -1.26
N VAL A 188 1.35 14.87 -0.48
CA VAL A 188 0.49 13.69 -0.48
C VAL A 188 -0.98 14.09 -0.36
N SER A 189 -1.85 13.44 -1.14
CA SER A 189 -3.29 13.63 -1.03
C SER A 189 -4.06 12.36 -1.38
N ALA A 190 -5.20 12.17 -0.69
CA ALA A 190 -6.12 11.07 -0.98
C ALA A 190 -6.75 11.21 -2.38
N LYS A 191 -6.89 12.44 -2.88
CA LYS A 191 -7.38 12.73 -4.24
C LYS A 191 -6.20 13.11 -5.14
N PRO A 192 -6.24 12.79 -6.45
CA PRO A 192 -5.17 13.18 -7.35
C PRO A 192 -5.16 14.70 -7.52
N PHE A 193 -3.99 15.32 -7.40
CA PHE A 193 -3.75 16.75 -7.65
C PHE A 193 -2.82 16.94 -8.84
N LEU A 194 -2.95 18.07 -9.54
CA LEU A 194 -1.94 18.50 -10.52
C LEU A 194 -0.89 19.34 -9.80
N ALA A 195 0.35 18.88 -9.78
CA ALA A 195 1.47 19.66 -9.28
C ALA A 195 2.26 20.24 -10.45
N THR A 196 2.40 21.56 -10.46
CA THR A 196 3.27 22.27 -11.40
C THR A 196 4.42 22.92 -10.63
N PHE A 197 5.64 22.43 -10.87
CA PHE A 197 6.87 23.01 -10.37
C PHE A 197 7.52 23.87 -11.45
N GLN A 198 7.88 25.10 -11.09
CA GLN A 198 8.67 25.99 -11.93
C GLN A 198 9.46 26.97 -11.06
N ASN A 199 10.78 27.05 -11.25
CA ASN A 199 11.66 28.02 -10.59
C ASN A 199 11.45 28.09 -9.06
N GLY A 200 11.33 26.93 -8.41
CA GLY A 200 11.21 26.83 -6.95
C GLY A 200 9.81 27.00 -6.39
N LYS A 201 8.83 27.34 -7.22
CA LYS A 201 7.43 27.44 -6.81
C LYS A 201 6.68 26.19 -7.25
N VAL A 202 5.91 25.63 -6.33
CA VAL A 202 4.97 24.55 -6.60
C VAL A 202 3.56 25.11 -6.46
N LYS A 203 2.83 25.07 -7.58
CA LYS A 203 1.39 25.34 -7.61
C LYS A 203 0.63 24.02 -7.66
N LEU A 204 -0.36 23.86 -6.81
CA LEU A 204 -1.25 22.70 -6.81
C LEU A 204 -2.62 23.11 -7.35
N ASP A 205 -3.17 22.29 -8.25
CA ASP A 205 -4.61 22.26 -8.53
C ASP A 205 -5.20 21.13 -7.69
N GLY A 206 -5.69 21.51 -6.50
CA GLY A 206 -6.05 20.62 -5.40
C GLY A 206 -5.23 20.90 -4.13
N GLU A 207 -5.50 20.11 -3.09
CA GLU A 207 -4.91 20.26 -1.76
C GLU A 207 -4.06 19.02 -1.41
N ALA A 208 -2.90 19.24 -0.80
CA ALA A 208 -2.00 18.16 -0.35
C ALA A 208 -1.37 18.45 1.01
N LEU A 209 -1.17 17.39 1.80
CA LEU A 209 -0.32 17.43 2.99
C LEU A 209 1.13 17.62 2.55
N VAL A 210 1.84 18.56 3.18
CA VAL A 210 3.24 18.85 2.88
C VAL A 210 4.12 18.49 4.07
N ILE A 211 5.11 17.62 3.85
CA ILE A 211 6.12 17.26 4.85
C ILE A 211 7.50 17.65 4.33
N LYS A 212 8.27 18.37 5.16
CA LYS A 212 9.66 18.74 4.89
C LYS A 212 10.63 17.84 5.64
N THR A 213 11.58 17.25 4.93
CA THR A 213 12.64 16.38 5.47
C THR A 213 13.99 16.70 4.83
N LYS A 214 15.07 15.98 5.19
CA LYS A 214 16.37 16.13 4.50
C LYS A 214 16.39 15.32 3.20
N MET A 215 15.82 14.12 3.22
CA MET A 215 15.67 13.25 2.06
C MET A 215 14.23 12.76 1.92
N TRP A 216 13.77 12.53 0.69
CA TRP A 216 12.39 12.09 0.45
C TRP A 216 12.05 10.78 1.19
N LYS A 217 12.99 9.84 1.26
CA LYS A 217 12.80 8.53 1.93
C LYS A 217 12.47 8.68 3.41
N GLU A 218 12.96 9.73 4.07
CA GLU A 218 12.68 9.99 5.50
C GLU A 218 11.21 10.30 5.75
N ALA A 219 10.53 10.93 4.78
CA ALA A 219 9.11 11.25 4.88
C ALA A 219 8.23 10.00 4.76
N LYS A 220 8.76 8.88 4.23
CA LYS A 220 8.03 7.63 3.99
C LYS A 220 6.73 7.86 3.21
N PRO A 221 6.82 8.44 1.98
CA PRO A 221 5.66 8.99 1.27
C PRO A 221 4.54 7.97 1.00
N HIS A 222 4.88 6.71 0.74
CA HIS A 222 3.87 5.65 0.57
C HIS A 222 2.99 5.47 1.81
N ARG A 223 3.54 5.65 3.01
CA ARG A 223 2.80 5.51 4.28
C ARG A 223 1.87 6.67 4.51
N LEU A 224 2.33 7.87 4.20
CA LEU A 224 1.53 9.08 4.26
C LEU A 224 0.32 8.96 3.33
N LEU A 225 0.54 8.49 2.09
CA LEU A 225 -0.55 8.29 1.15
C LEU A 225 -1.49 7.18 1.60
N TRP A 226 -0.95 6.06 2.07
CA TRP A 226 -1.77 4.97 2.57
C TRP A 226 -2.66 5.43 3.74
N ASN A 227 -2.10 6.19 4.68
CA ASN A 227 -2.84 6.73 5.82
C ASN A 227 -3.91 7.75 5.39
N SER A 228 -3.65 8.60 4.40
CA SER A 228 -4.64 9.57 3.92
C SER A 228 -5.84 8.91 3.22
N ILE A 229 -5.63 7.73 2.62
CA ILE A 229 -6.69 6.90 2.04
C ILE A 229 -7.44 6.08 3.11
N ASN A 230 -6.73 5.66 4.16
CA ASN A 230 -7.24 4.77 5.20
C ASN A 230 -7.30 5.47 6.56
N PRO A 231 -8.34 6.28 6.83
CA PRO A 231 -8.49 6.99 8.10
C PRO A 231 -8.75 6.03 9.27
N VAL A 232 -8.65 6.56 10.49
CA VAL A 232 -9.07 5.85 11.71
C VAL A 232 -10.55 5.47 11.61
N ILE A 233 -10.87 4.23 11.96
CA ILE A 233 -12.23 3.67 11.87
C ILE A 233 -12.88 3.71 13.25
N SER A 234 -14.08 4.26 13.36
CA SER A 234 -14.87 4.21 14.60
C SER A 234 -15.49 2.83 14.84
N LEU A 235 -15.57 2.44 16.11
CA LEU A 235 -16.21 1.21 16.58
C LEU A 235 -17.38 1.53 17.50
N ASP A 236 -18.47 0.78 17.31
CA ASP A 236 -19.66 0.80 18.18
C ASP A 236 -19.52 -0.20 19.36
N CYS A 237 -18.29 -0.43 19.80
CA CYS A 237 -18.00 -1.15 21.03
C CYS A 237 -16.73 -0.60 21.67
N LYS A 238 -16.62 -0.71 22.99
CA LYS A 238 -15.45 -0.30 23.76
C LYS A 238 -14.50 -1.50 23.93
N PRO A 239 -13.33 -1.53 23.28
CA PRO A 239 -12.38 -2.61 23.45
C PRO A 239 -11.85 -2.65 24.88
N LYS A 240 -11.84 -3.84 25.49
CA LYS A 240 -11.33 -4.03 26.86
C LYS A 240 -9.82 -3.80 26.99
N TYR A 241 -9.08 -4.07 25.91
CA TYR A 241 -7.63 -3.97 25.85
C TYR A 241 -7.18 -3.16 24.66
N LYS A 242 -6.13 -2.37 24.89
CA LYS A 242 -5.41 -1.67 23.83
C LYS A 242 -4.41 -2.63 23.19
N VAL A 243 -4.73 -3.16 22.01
CA VAL A 243 -3.91 -4.17 21.31
C VAL A 243 -3.77 -3.85 19.84
N SER A 244 -2.75 -4.40 19.18
CA SER A 244 -2.63 -4.31 17.72
C SER A 244 -3.48 -5.40 17.06
N LEU A 245 -4.47 -5.01 16.24
CA LEU A 245 -5.28 -5.92 15.41
C LEU A 245 -4.43 -6.57 14.34
N ILE A 246 -3.59 -5.78 13.68
CA ILE A 246 -2.69 -6.22 12.61
C ILE A 246 -1.44 -5.37 12.66
N LYS A 247 -0.29 -6.03 12.78
CA LYS A 247 1.01 -5.38 12.64
C LYS A 247 1.81 -6.09 11.55
N ILE A 248 2.46 -5.32 10.69
CA ILE A 248 3.25 -5.83 9.58
C ILE A 248 4.67 -5.26 9.69
N GLU A 249 5.66 -6.15 9.70
CA GLU A 249 7.09 -5.82 9.66
C GLU A 249 7.74 -6.51 8.46
N PRO A 250 8.76 -5.94 7.79
CA PRO A 250 9.23 -4.57 7.93
C PRO A 250 8.22 -3.59 7.35
N SER A 251 8.42 -2.32 7.66
CA SER A 251 7.49 -1.25 7.29
C SER A 251 7.55 -0.82 5.81
N SER A 252 8.35 -1.50 4.99
CA SER A 252 8.28 -1.43 3.53
C SER A 252 7.17 -2.31 2.96
N VAL A 253 6.64 -3.27 3.73
CA VAL A 253 5.52 -4.11 3.31
C VAL A 253 4.22 -3.41 3.65
N VAL A 254 3.39 -3.21 2.63
CA VAL A 254 2.16 -2.43 2.69
C VAL A 254 0.97 -3.34 2.38
N PRO A 255 -0.13 -3.28 3.14
CA PRO A 255 -1.36 -3.96 2.77
C PRO A 255 -2.04 -3.21 1.63
N LEU A 256 -2.28 -3.89 0.51
CA LEU A 256 -3.06 -3.40 -0.63
C LEU A 256 -4.55 -3.65 -0.44
N HIS A 257 -4.88 -4.74 0.24
CA HIS A 257 -6.24 -5.23 0.39
C HIS A 257 -6.36 -5.99 1.70
N LEU A 258 -7.57 -5.95 2.29
CA LEU A 258 -7.91 -6.75 3.45
C LEU A 258 -9.40 -7.12 3.42
N GLU A 259 -9.68 -8.41 3.54
CA GLU A 259 -11.03 -8.95 3.65
C GLU A 259 -11.11 -10.03 4.73
N TYR A 260 -12.22 -10.05 5.47
CA TYR A 260 -12.45 -11.02 6.53
C TYR A 260 -13.86 -11.61 6.45
N ARG A 261 -13.93 -12.92 6.22
CA ARG A 261 -15.18 -13.71 6.23
C ARG A 261 -14.94 -15.06 6.92
N GLY A 262 -14.43 -15.02 8.15
CA GLY A 262 -13.97 -16.21 8.89
C GLY A 262 -12.54 -16.66 8.54
N ILE A 263 -12.11 -16.40 7.29
CA ILE A 263 -10.71 -16.42 6.87
C ILE A 263 -10.28 -14.97 6.60
N LEU A 264 -9.09 -14.61 7.06
CA LEU A 264 -8.50 -13.29 6.83
C LEU A 264 -7.62 -13.36 5.58
N GLU A 265 -7.98 -12.58 4.57
CA GLU A 265 -7.24 -12.45 3.31
C GLU A 265 -6.57 -11.07 3.27
N ILE A 266 -5.26 -11.03 3.00
CA ILE A 266 -4.46 -9.82 2.98
C ILE A 266 -3.59 -9.80 1.73
N GLY A 267 -3.80 -8.81 0.85
CA GLY A 267 -2.87 -8.53 -0.24
C GLY A 267 -1.71 -7.71 0.29
N LEU A 268 -0.47 -8.19 0.15
CA LEU A 268 0.73 -7.50 0.62
C LEU A 268 1.64 -7.13 -0.55
N ILE A 269 2.19 -5.92 -0.54
CA ILE A 269 3.23 -5.48 -1.46
C ILE A 269 4.50 -5.09 -0.73
N ASN A 270 5.67 -5.51 -1.24
CA ASN A 270 6.96 -5.01 -0.76
C ASN A 270 7.41 -3.77 -1.53
N MET A 271 7.32 -2.57 -0.96
CA MET A 271 7.75 -1.33 -1.60
C MET A 271 9.28 -1.07 -1.54
N ASP A 272 10.09 -2.08 -1.21
CA ASP A 272 11.56 -1.98 -1.15
C ASP A 272 12.23 -2.58 -2.40
N ASP A 273 13.45 -2.10 -2.70
CA ASP A 273 14.28 -2.52 -3.84
C ASP A 273 14.97 -3.88 -3.60
N LYS A 274 14.66 -4.54 -2.48
CA LYS A 274 15.26 -5.81 -2.06
C LYS A 274 14.18 -6.78 -1.61
N PRO A 275 14.39 -8.10 -1.76
CA PRO A 275 13.52 -9.09 -1.15
C PRO A 275 13.55 -8.95 0.38
N VAL A 276 12.40 -9.20 1.01
CA VAL A 276 12.22 -9.12 2.46
C VAL A 276 11.47 -10.35 2.98
N VAL A 277 11.67 -10.69 4.24
CA VAL A 277 10.78 -11.62 4.97
C VAL A 277 9.86 -10.77 5.83
N SER A 278 8.59 -10.70 5.46
CA SER A 278 7.58 -9.98 6.21
C SER A 278 7.07 -10.83 7.37
N THR A 279 6.88 -10.25 8.55
CA THR A 279 6.17 -10.87 9.66
C THR A 279 4.85 -10.17 9.86
N VAL A 280 3.74 -10.91 9.76
CA VAL A 280 2.40 -10.43 10.07
C VAL A 280 2.01 -10.94 11.45
N TYR A 281 1.69 -10.01 12.36
CA TYR A 281 1.29 -10.31 13.73
C TYR A 281 -0.19 -10.02 13.92
N LEU A 282 -0.87 -10.89 14.66
CA LEU A 282 -2.28 -10.76 15.02
C LEU A 282 -2.50 -10.98 16.52
N PRO A 283 -3.58 -10.45 17.12
CA PRO A 283 -4.02 -10.80 18.46
C PRO A 283 -4.89 -12.06 18.43
N ALA A 284 -4.50 -13.04 17.62
CA ALA A 284 -5.22 -14.28 17.34
C ALA A 284 -4.26 -15.47 17.38
N ARG A 285 -4.82 -16.68 17.56
CA ARG A 285 -4.12 -17.92 17.21
C ARG A 285 -4.30 -18.17 15.72
N ILE A 286 -3.21 -18.32 14.98
CA ILE A 286 -3.24 -18.67 13.56
C ILE A 286 -3.23 -20.20 13.47
N SER A 287 -4.31 -20.80 12.96
CA SER A 287 -4.41 -22.26 12.81
C SER A 287 -3.87 -22.75 11.47
N ARG A 288 -4.00 -21.96 10.42
CA ARG A 288 -3.48 -22.23 9.08
C ARG A 288 -3.10 -20.94 8.40
N ALA A 289 -2.06 -21.02 7.56
CA ALA A 289 -1.62 -19.92 6.72
C ALA A 289 -1.25 -20.47 5.35
N SER A 290 -1.62 -19.74 4.29
CA SER A 290 -1.17 -20.03 2.93
C SER A 290 -0.93 -18.73 2.18
N VAL A 291 -0.06 -18.80 1.17
CA VAL A 291 0.23 -17.68 0.29
C VAL A 291 0.06 -18.05 -1.17
N THR A 292 -0.44 -17.11 -1.96
CA THR A 292 -0.46 -17.22 -3.42
C THR A 292 0.59 -16.27 -3.99
N ASP A 293 1.59 -16.80 -4.69
CA ASP A 293 2.56 -16.00 -5.46
C ASP A 293 2.05 -15.79 -6.89
N PRO A 294 1.96 -14.55 -7.40
CA PRO A 294 1.54 -14.27 -8.77
C PRO A 294 2.33 -15.01 -9.86
N ARG A 295 3.56 -15.47 -9.58
CA ARG A 295 4.42 -16.10 -10.59
C ARG A 295 3.93 -17.48 -11.01
N ASP A 296 3.51 -18.29 -10.05
CA ASP A 296 3.03 -19.66 -10.26
C ASP A 296 1.52 -19.80 -10.02
N MET A 297 0.88 -18.80 -9.41
CA MET A 297 -0.54 -18.79 -9.04
C MET A 297 -0.95 -20.02 -8.20
N SER A 298 0.02 -20.61 -7.49
CA SER A 298 -0.18 -21.76 -6.63
C SER A 298 -0.27 -21.34 -5.17
N ASP A 299 -1.14 -22.01 -4.40
CA ASP A 299 -1.25 -21.79 -2.96
C ASP A 299 -0.18 -22.63 -2.24
N GLU A 300 0.79 -21.95 -1.64
CA GLU A 300 1.81 -22.57 -0.79
C GLU A 300 1.41 -22.46 0.68
N ASN A 301 1.46 -23.58 1.42
CA ASN A 301 1.21 -23.56 2.85
C ASN A 301 2.42 -22.97 3.60
N LEU A 302 2.13 -22.10 4.57
CA LEU A 302 3.13 -21.58 5.49
C LEU A 302 2.91 -22.18 6.87
N GLU A 303 4.00 -22.51 7.57
CA GLU A 303 3.92 -22.89 8.97
C GLU A 303 3.71 -21.63 9.83
N PRO A 304 2.56 -21.45 10.49
CA PRO A 304 2.38 -20.38 11.44
C PRO A 304 3.18 -20.68 12.72
N GLU A 305 3.66 -19.64 13.40
CA GLU A 305 4.22 -19.81 14.73
C GLU A 305 3.05 -20.00 15.73
N PHE A 306 2.55 -18.92 16.33
CA PHE A 306 1.34 -18.97 17.16
C PHE A 306 0.42 -17.80 16.83
N ASP A 307 0.99 -16.61 16.87
CA ASP A 307 0.32 -15.33 16.69
C ASP A 307 0.89 -14.51 15.54
N ARG A 308 1.77 -15.14 14.77
CA ARG A 308 2.46 -14.53 13.64
C ARG A 308 2.76 -15.55 12.56
N VAL A 309 2.92 -15.05 11.34
CA VAL A 309 3.39 -15.80 10.18
C VAL A 309 4.51 -15.00 9.52
N ARG A 310 5.52 -15.71 9.01
CA ARG A 310 6.61 -15.13 8.22
C ARG A 310 6.37 -15.42 6.75
N VAL A 311 6.48 -14.40 5.93
CA VAL A 311 6.12 -14.44 4.53
C VAL A 311 7.24 -13.85 3.69
N PRO A 312 7.92 -14.63 2.85
CA PRO A 312 8.93 -14.11 1.94
C PRO A 312 8.27 -13.33 0.80
N ILE A 313 8.74 -12.11 0.55
CA ILE A 313 8.24 -11.24 -0.52
C ILE A 313 9.44 -10.71 -1.32
N ARG A 314 9.41 -10.87 -2.64
CA ARG A 314 10.47 -10.37 -3.52
C ARG A 314 10.48 -8.85 -3.59
N ARG A 315 11.53 -8.28 -4.19
CA ARG A 315 11.59 -6.85 -4.53
C ARG A 315 10.31 -6.47 -5.28
N TRP A 316 9.55 -5.50 -4.77
CA TRP A 316 8.31 -5.03 -5.39
C TRP A 316 7.27 -6.13 -5.67
N GLY A 317 7.39 -7.26 -4.98
CA GLY A 317 6.50 -8.40 -5.12
C GLY A 317 5.15 -8.12 -4.47
N ILE A 318 4.07 -8.57 -5.11
CA ILE A 318 2.73 -8.67 -4.52
C ILE A 318 2.48 -10.13 -4.18
N ILE A 319 1.87 -10.39 -3.03
CA ILE A 319 1.42 -11.72 -2.62
C ILE A 319 0.05 -11.64 -1.97
N LEU A 320 -0.70 -12.74 -2.02
CA LEU A 320 -1.95 -12.87 -1.27
C LEU A 320 -1.75 -13.82 -0.10
N LEU A 321 -1.91 -13.33 1.13
CA LEU A 321 -1.84 -14.12 2.36
C LEU A 321 -3.25 -14.47 2.85
N LYS A 322 -3.51 -15.76 3.11
CA LYS A 322 -4.76 -16.25 3.69
C LYS A 322 -4.48 -16.86 5.06
N LEU A 323 -5.24 -16.45 6.08
CA LEU A 323 -5.07 -16.87 7.47
C LEU A 323 -6.38 -17.36 8.06
N GLU A 324 -6.38 -18.60 8.56
CA GLU A 324 -7.42 -19.07 9.47
C GLU A 324 -7.06 -18.66 10.89
N VAL A 325 -7.90 -17.83 11.51
CA VAL A 325 -7.61 -17.21 12.81
C VAL A 325 -8.66 -17.55 13.85
N LYS A 326 -8.23 -17.71 15.10
CA LYS A 326 -9.11 -17.96 16.24
C LYS A 326 -8.80 -17.01 17.38
N LYS A 327 -9.83 -16.66 18.15
CA LYS A 327 -9.70 -15.83 19.35
C LYS A 327 -8.70 -16.40 20.34
N LEU A 328 -7.85 -15.53 20.89
CA LEU A 328 -6.94 -15.91 21.98
C LEU A 328 -7.67 -16.02 23.31
N LEU A 329 -7.16 -16.89 24.19
CA LEU A 329 -7.52 -16.86 25.59
C LEU A 329 -7.17 -15.49 26.19
N GLU A 330 -8.01 -14.99 27.11
CA GLU A 330 -7.86 -13.65 27.70
C GLU A 330 -6.47 -13.42 28.31
N GLY A 331 -5.90 -14.43 28.98
CA GLY A 331 -4.55 -14.34 29.55
C GLY A 331 -3.43 -14.16 28.51
N LEU A 332 -3.60 -14.68 27.29
CA LEU A 332 -2.65 -14.50 26.20
C LEU A 332 -2.84 -13.14 25.52
N LEU A 333 -4.10 -12.69 25.39
CA LEU A 333 -4.42 -11.37 24.86
C LEU A 333 -3.86 -10.25 25.75
N LYS A 334 -3.91 -10.40 27.08
CA LYS A 334 -3.30 -9.46 28.04
C LYS A 334 -1.79 -9.27 27.83
N LYS A 335 -1.08 -10.29 27.36
CA LYS A 335 0.36 -10.19 27.05
C LYS A 335 0.66 -9.37 25.79
N LYS A 336 -0.37 -9.05 24.99
CA LYS A 336 -0.27 -8.26 23.75
C LYS A 336 -0.72 -6.80 23.94
N ILE A 337 -1.01 -6.39 25.17
CA ILE A 337 -1.39 -5.01 25.47
C ILE A 337 -0.25 -4.08 25.07
N ILE A 338 -0.58 -3.05 24.30
CA ILE A 338 0.33 -1.95 23.98
C ILE A 338 0.42 -1.09 25.23
N SER A 339 1.54 -1.17 25.95
CA SER A 339 1.85 -0.25 27.04
C SER A 339 2.33 1.07 26.43
N THR A 340 1.47 2.08 26.46
CA THR A 340 1.82 3.48 26.18
C THR A 340 2.50 4.14 27.37
#